data_AF-A0A2M8EXB7-F1
#
_entry.id   AF-A0A2M8EXB7-F1
#
_cell.length_a   1.000
_cell.length_b   1.000
_cell.length_c   1.000
_cell.angle_alpha   90.00
_cell.angle_beta   90.00
_cell.angle_gamma   90.00
#
_symmetry.space_group_name_H-M   'P 1'
#
loop_
_entity.id
_entity.type
_entity.pdbx_description
1 polymer ?
#
loop_
_entity_poly.entity_id
_entity_poly.type
_entity_poly.pdbx_seq_one_letter_code
_entity_poly.pdbx_strand_id
1 'polypeptide(L)'
;MKKIPNSPCIRCGTERVVSKIWEEKVDDSVIVNTELVCPDVECQKKVNIMNKKSSDKYAAIKSRSEQRAVDRKAALNARKSKKNSH
;
A
#
# COMPACT_ATOMS: atom_id res chain seq x y z
N MET A 1 -21.61 1.61 -14.71
CA MET A 1 -20.13 1.62 -14.61
C MET A 1 -19.55 1.55 -16.02
N LYS A 2 -18.57 2.39 -16.35
CA LYS A 2 -17.96 2.39 -17.69
C LYS A 2 -16.97 1.22 -17.78
N LYS A 3 -17.22 0.28 -18.70
CA LYS A 3 -16.30 -0.82 -19.02
C LYS A 3 -15.13 -0.28 -19.83
N ILE A 4 -13.92 -0.82 -19.60
CA ILE A 4 -12.76 -0.52 -20.42
C ILE A 4 -12.49 -1.69 -21.37
N PRO A 5 -12.75 -1.54 -22.68
CA PRO A 5 -12.46 -2.58 -23.66
C PRO A 5 -10.95 -2.86 -23.67
N ASN A 6 -10.57 -4.12 -23.89
CA ASN A 6 -9.18 -4.62 -23.85
C ASN A 6 -8.51 -4.68 -22.47
N SER A 7 -9.28 -4.65 -21.38
CA SER A 7 -8.76 -4.86 -20.01
C SER A 7 -9.36 -6.08 -19.29
N PRO A 8 -9.31 -7.29 -19.89
CA PRO A 8 -9.92 -8.47 -19.29
C PRO A 8 -9.25 -8.83 -17.96
N CYS A 9 -10.06 -9.26 -17.00
CA CYS A 9 -9.58 -9.76 -15.72
C CYS A 9 -8.77 -11.03 -15.94
N ILE A 10 -7.52 -11.06 -15.46
CA ILE A 10 -6.64 -12.23 -15.60
C ILE A 10 -7.16 -13.48 -14.85
N ARG A 11 -8.17 -13.32 -13.99
CA ARG A 11 -8.71 -14.41 -13.16
C ARG A 11 -10.00 -15.00 -13.70
N CYS A 12 -10.93 -14.14 -14.11
CA CYS A 12 -12.27 -14.55 -14.55
C CYS A 12 -12.57 -14.19 -16.01
N GLY A 13 -11.67 -13.52 -16.72
CA GLY A 13 -11.83 -13.11 -18.12
C GLY A 13 -12.72 -11.89 -18.34
N THR A 14 -13.58 -11.53 -17.38
CA THR A 14 -14.52 -10.40 -17.52
C THR A 14 -13.81 -9.06 -17.68
N GLU A 15 -14.35 -8.17 -18.52
CA GLU A 15 -13.86 -6.81 -18.68
C GLU A 15 -13.94 -6.02 -17.37
N ARG A 16 -12.85 -5.33 -17.00
CA ARG A 16 -12.84 -4.47 -15.83
C ARG A 16 -13.67 -3.21 -16.05
N VAL A 17 -14.14 -2.66 -14.95
CA VAL A 17 -14.90 -1.40 -14.90
C VAL A 17 -14.14 -0.34 -14.11
N VAL A 18 -14.33 0.93 -14.48
CA VAL A 18 -13.77 2.05 -13.73
C VAL A 18 -14.48 2.17 -12.37
N SER A 19 -13.70 2.12 -11.30
CA SER A 19 -14.14 2.36 -9.91
C SER A 19 -14.07 3.85 -9.60
N LYS A 20 -12.88 4.44 -9.79
CA LYS A 20 -12.60 5.83 -9.40
C LYS A 20 -11.60 6.44 -10.38
N ILE A 21 -11.75 7.73 -10.64
CA ILE A 21 -10.74 8.56 -11.29
C ILE A 21 -10.43 9.69 -10.33
N TRP A 22 -9.16 10.00 -10.12
CA TRP A 22 -8.74 11.16 -9.33
C TRP A 22 -7.47 11.76 -9.89
N GLU A 23 -7.29 13.03 -9.59
CA GLU A 23 -6.08 13.76 -9.93
C GLU A 23 -5.22 13.90 -8.68
N GLU A 24 -3.93 13.62 -8.83
CA GLU A 24 -2.93 13.76 -7.80
C GLU A 24 -1.87 14.73 -8.29
N LYS A 25 -1.67 15.84 -7.59
CA LYS A 25 -0.60 16.79 -7.91
C LYS A 25 0.66 16.36 -7.18
N VAL A 26 1.70 16.03 -7.95
CA VAL A 26 3.03 15.68 -7.43
C VAL A 26 4.02 16.67 -8.02
N ASP A 27 4.63 17.46 -7.14
CA ASP A 27 5.49 18.60 -7.48
C ASP A 27 4.78 19.56 -8.47
N ASP A 28 5.29 19.66 -9.70
CA ASP A 28 4.75 20.50 -10.77
C ASP A 28 3.86 19.75 -11.77
N SER A 29 3.63 18.45 -11.56
CA SER A 29 2.87 17.59 -12.46
C SER A 29 1.51 17.21 -11.88
N VAL A 30 0.50 17.11 -12.75
CA VAL A 30 -0.82 16.54 -12.41
C VAL A 30 -0.89 15.13 -12.99
N ILE A 31 -1.03 14.14 -12.11
CA ILE A 31 -1.18 12.73 -12.47
C ILE A 31 -2.66 12.40 -12.43
N VAL A 32 -3.21 11.90 -13.55
CA VAL A 32 -4.60 11.42 -13.62
C VAL A 32 -4.60 9.91 -13.40
N ASN A 33 -5.08 9.49 -12.24
CA ASN A 33 -5.14 8.09 -11.84
C ASN A 33 -6.52 7.51 -12.14
N THR A 34 -6.54 6.30 -12.70
CA THR A 34 -7.77 5.54 -12.95
C THR A 34 -7.69 4.20 -12.24
N GLU A 35 -8.60 3.95 -11.30
CA GLU A 35 -8.72 2.67 -10.62
C GLU A 35 -9.75 1.78 -11.33
N LEU A 36 -9.35 0.53 -11.58
CA LEU A 36 -10.16 -0.49 -12.24
C LEU A 36 -10.46 -1.63 -11.29
N VAL A 37 -11.71 -2.12 -11.34
CA VAL A 37 -12.18 -3.26 -10.55
C VAL A 37 -12.82 -4.32 -11.43
N CYS A 38 -12.78 -5.56 -10.97
CA CYS A 38 -13.54 -6.64 -11.59
C CYS A 38 -15.03 -6.48 -11.23
N PRO A 39 -15.96 -6.53 -12.20
CA PRO A 39 -17.40 -6.46 -11.92
C PRO A 39 -17.93 -7.74 -11.25
N ASP A 40 -17.23 -8.86 -11.37
CA ASP A 40 -17.54 -10.09 -10.63
C ASP A 40 -17.12 -9.92 -9.16
N VAL A 41 -18.13 -9.87 -8.29
CA VAL A 41 -17.97 -9.64 -6.85
C VAL A 41 -17.15 -10.75 -6.18
N GLU A 42 -17.32 -12.01 -6.58
CA GLU A 42 -16.57 -13.13 -6.00
C GLU A 42 -15.10 -13.07 -6.42
N CYS A 43 -14.86 -12.78 -7.70
CA CYS A 43 -13.52 -12.58 -8.21
C CYS A 43 -12.83 -11.39 -7.51
N GLN A 44 -13.52 -10.25 -7.40
CA GLN A 44 -12.99 -9.05 -6.76
C GLN A 44 -12.73 -9.28 -5.27
N LYS A 45 -13.60 -10.00 -4.56
CA LYS A 45 -13.42 -10.34 -3.14
C LYS A 45 -12.12 -11.11 -2.90
N LYS A 46 -11.79 -12.07 -3.78
CA LYS A 46 -10.52 -12.80 -3.72
C LYS A 46 -9.32 -11.84 -3.90
N VAL A 47 -9.39 -10.90 -4.85
CA VAL A 47 -8.34 -9.87 -5.04
C VAL A 47 -8.17 -9.04 -3.78
N ASN A 48 -9.27 -8.54 -3.21
CA ASN A 48 -9.25 -7.68 -2.04
C ASN A 48 -8.62 -8.39 -0.82
N ILE A 49 -8.93 -9.67 -0.61
CA ILE A 49 -8.31 -10.48 0.46
C ILE A 49 -6.79 -10.58 0.26
N MET A 50 -6.33 -10.84 -0.96
CA MET A 50 -4.89 -10.92 -1.26
C MET A 50 -4.16 -9.59 -1.09
N ASN A 51 -4.78 -8.50 -1.55
CA ASN A 51 -4.24 -7.15 -1.40
C ASN A 51 -4.15 -6.79 0.08
N LYS A 52 -5.20 -7.07 0.87
CA LYS A 52 -5.20 -6.86 2.31
C LYS A 52 -4.12 -7.67 3.04
N LYS A 53 -3.98 -8.95 2.72
CA LYS A 53 -2.91 -9.78 3.31
C LYS A 53 -1.52 -9.20 3.01
N SER A 54 -1.33 -8.70 1.79
CA SER A 54 -0.07 -8.10 1.38
C SER A 54 0.17 -6.77 2.11
N SER A 55 -0.83 -5.88 2.16
CA SER A 55 -0.72 -4.60 2.87
C SER A 55 -0.44 -4.79 4.36
N ASP A 56 -1.15 -5.72 5.00
CA ASP A 56 -1.01 -6.00 6.43
C ASP A 56 0.40 -6.56 6.73
N LYS A 57 0.94 -7.42 5.85
CA LYS A 57 2.33 -7.90 5.93
C LYS A 57 3.33 -6.74 5.81
N TYR A 58 3.16 -5.86 4.82
CA TYR A 58 4.07 -4.72 4.64
C TYR A 58 4.00 -3.75 5.82
N ALA A 59 2.80 -3.45 6.33
CA ALA A 59 2.61 -2.61 7.50
C ALA A 59 3.31 -3.19 8.74
N ALA A 60 3.18 -4.50 8.99
CA ALA A 60 3.85 -5.17 10.10
C ALA A 60 5.39 -5.18 9.96
N ILE A 61 5.92 -5.28 8.74
CA ILE A 61 7.37 -5.18 8.51
C ILE A 61 7.84 -3.73 8.76
N LYS A 62 7.10 -2.74 8.25
CA LYS A 62 7.41 -1.32 8.42
C LYS A 62 7.43 -0.93 9.89
N SER A 63 6.36 -1.25 10.63
CA SER A 63 6.27 -0.98 12.07
C SER A 63 7.41 -1.63 12.86
N ARG A 64 7.75 -2.90 12.57
CA ARG A 64 8.90 -3.56 13.22
C ARG A 64 10.24 -2.91 12.86
N SER A 65 10.38 -2.36 11.66
CA SER A 65 11.59 -1.64 11.25
C SER A 65 11.73 -0.32 11.99
N GLU A 66 10.63 0.43 12.08
CA GLU A 66 10.53 1.71 12.81
C GLU A 66 10.83 1.51 14.30
N GLN A 67 10.22 0.51 14.94
CA GLN A 67 10.50 0.18 16.34
C GLN A 67 11.98 -0.12 16.55
N ARG A 68 12.59 -0.96 15.70
CA ARG A 68 14.02 -1.26 15.77
C ARG A 68 14.89 0.01 15.61
N ALA A 69 14.47 0.98 14.82
CA ALA A 69 15.19 2.24 14.68
C ALA A 69 15.11 3.10 15.95
N VAL A 70 13.92 3.15 16.57
CA VAL A 70 13.68 3.84 17.85
C VAL A 70 14.52 3.20 18.96
N ASP A 71 14.48 1.87 19.10
CA ASP A 71 15.22 1.14 20.13
C ASP A 71 16.73 1.35 19.99
N ARG A 72 17.26 1.32 18.76
CA ARG A 72 18.67 1.63 18.48
C ARG A 72 19.03 3.03 18.94
N LYS A 73 18.19 4.04 18.65
CA LYS A 73 18.42 5.43 19.07
C LYS A 73 18.39 5.55 20.59
N ALA A 74 17.43 4.91 21.26
CA ALA A 74 17.33 4.91 22.72
C ALA A 74 18.57 4.27 23.39
N ALA A 75 19.02 3.11 22.89
CA ALA A 75 20.22 2.44 23.39
C ALA A 75 21.48 3.28 23.23
N LEU A 76 21.63 3.98 22.09
CA LEU A 76 22.75 4.91 21.88
C LEU A 76 22.73 6.08 22.88
N ASN A 77 21.56 6.66 23.11
CA ASN A 77 21.41 7.76 24.07
C ASN A 77 21.73 7.32 25.52
N ALA A 78 21.26 6.14 25.93
CA ALA A 78 21.57 5.59 27.25
C ALA A 78 23.07 5.29 27.45
N ARG A 79 23.79 4.89 26.39
CA ARG A 79 25.24 4.73 26.43
C ARG A 79 25.96 6.07 26.57
N LYS A 80 25.49 7.11 25.88
CA LYS A 80 26.05 8.48 25.99
C LYS A 80 25.84 9.07 27.39
N SER A 81 24.66 8.92 27.98
CA SER A 81 24.40 9.44 29.32
C SER A 81 25.29 8.81 30.39
N LYS A 82 25.52 7.49 30.33
CA LYS A 82 26.46 6.80 31.23
C LYS A 82 27.90 7.27 31.07
N LYS A 83 28.33 7.60 29.84
CA LYS A 83 29.69 8.09 29.56
C LYS A 83 29.91 9.52 30.10
N ASN A 84 28.85 10.35 30.17
CA ASN A 84 28.94 11.72 30.66
C ASN A 84 28.77 11.85 32.19
N SER A 85 28.45 10.78 32.92
CA SER A 85 28.33 10.79 34.39
C SER A 85 29.60 10.30 35.11
N HIS A 86 30.71 10.16 34.39
CA HIS A 86 32.03 9.80 34.91
C HIS A 86 33.03 10.83 34.42
#